data_AF-A0A1V5AD58-F1
#
_entry.id   AF-A0A1V5AD58-F1
#
_cell.length_a   1.000
_cell.length_b   1.000
_cell.length_c   1.000
_cell.angle_alpha   90.00
_cell.angle_beta   90.00
_cell.angle_gamma   90.00
#
_symmetry.space_group_name_H-M   'P 1'
#
loop_
_entity.id
_entity.type
_entity.pdbx_description
1 polymer ?
#
loop_
_entity_poly.entity_id
_entity_poly.type
_entity_poly.pdbx_seq_one_letter_code
_entity_poly.pdbx_strand_id
1 'polypeptide(L)'
;MKTALVTYILILVACLLMYSSYSSVTAYVICFVLLWGCLGGWLAIAPTATASYFGMKDNAKNYGLVFTAYGAGAIIGGIVSAQAKDLLGAYQPFFLIVAALAVLGMVVAFMLMKPPVRKAA
;
A
#
# COMPACT_ATOMS: atom_id res chain seq x y z
N MET A 1 12.43 -2.63 6.46
CA MET A 1 11.55 -3.51 7.25
C MET A 1 10.61 -2.72 8.16
N LYS A 2 11.10 -1.93 9.13
CA LYS A 2 10.24 -1.18 10.07
C LYS A 2 9.25 -0.21 9.39
N THR A 3 9.69 0.55 8.39
CA THR A 3 8.86 1.57 7.73
C THR A 3 7.71 0.99 6.90
N ALA A 4 7.95 -0.11 6.17
CA ALA A 4 6.92 -0.79 5.38
C ALA A 4 5.82 -1.39 6.26
N LEU A 5 6.21 -1.95 7.41
CA LEU A 5 5.30 -2.53 8.39
C LEU A 5 4.39 -1.46 9.01
N VAL A 6 4.95 -0.30 9.34
CA VAL A 6 4.18 0.86 9.84
C VAL A 6 3.15 1.31 8.80
N THR A 7 3.52 1.43 7.52
CA THR A 7 2.56 1.80 6.46
C THR A 7 1.43 0.78 6.29
N TYR A 8 1.73 -0.53 6.33
CA TYR A 8 0.68 -1.56 6.24
C TYR A 8 -0.25 -1.55 7.46
N ILE A 9 0.28 -1.34 8.67
CA ILE A 9 -0.55 -1.20 9.88
C ILE A 9 -1.46 0.02 9.79
N LEU A 10 -0.94 1.18 9.35
CA LEU A 10 -1.73 2.40 9.20
C LEU A 10 -2.87 2.25 8.18
N ILE A 11 -2.61 1.58 7.05
CA ILE A 11 -3.62 1.27 6.04
C ILE A 11 -4.70 0.36 6.64
N LEU A 12 -4.31 -0.68 7.36
CA LEU A 12 -5.23 -1.64 7.97
C LEU A 12 -6.13 -0.97 9.02
N VAL A 13 -5.56 -0.11 9.88
CA VAL A 13 -6.31 0.68 10.87
C VAL A 13 -7.28 1.64 10.18
N ALA A 14 -6.84 2.36 9.14
CA ALA A 14 -7.72 3.25 8.38
C ALA A 14 -8.89 2.50 7.73
N CYS A 15 -8.66 1.32 7.15
CA CYS A 15 -9.71 0.51 6.55
C CYS A 15 -10.72 0.00 7.60
N LEU A 16 -10.26 -0.47 8.77
CA LEU A 16 -11.14 -0.92 9.84
C LEU A 16 -11.97 0.22 10.45
N LEU A 17 -11.36 1.39 10.61
CA LEU A 17 -12.01 2.59 11.15
C LEU A 17 -13.08 3.11 10.18
N MET A 18 -12.81 3.06 8.88
CA MET A 18 -13.79 3.43 7.85
C MET A 18 -14.90 2.39 7.67
N TYR A 19 -14.62 1.11 7.93
CA TYR A 19 -15.65 0.06 7.96
C TYR A 19 -16.60 0.22 9.16
N SER A 20 -16.06 0.51 10.34
CA SER A 20 -16.86 0.66 11.58
C SER A 20 -17.64 1.98 11.63
N SER A 21 -17.13 3.04 11.00
CA SER A 21 -17.68 4.41 11.08
C SER A 21 -18.02 4.98 9.70
N TYR A 22 -18.62 4.15 8.83
CA TYR A 22 -18.88 4.48 7.43
C TYR A 22 -19.68 5.79 7.22
N SER A 23 -20.57 6.15 8.16
CA SER A 23 -21.42 7.34 8.05
C SER A 23 -20.81 8.62 8.64
N SER A 24 -19.62 8.57 9.24
CA SER A 24 -19.01 9.73 9.91
C SER A 24 -18.01 10.46 9.00
N VAL A 25 -18.27 11.74 8.73
CA VAL A 25 -17.37 12.61 7.94
C VAL A 25 -15.99 12.74 8.60
N THR A 26 -15.94 12.79 9.94
CA THR A 26 -14.68 12.90 10.69
C THR A 26 -13.82 11.65 10.51
N ALA A 27 -14.43 10.46 10.56
CA ALA A 27 -13.73 9.20 10.31
C ALA A 27 -13.18 9.15 8.88
N TYR A 28 -13.96 9.62 7.89
CA TYR A 28 -13.53 9.72 6.50
C TYR A 28 -12.30 10.62 6.34
N VAL A 29 -12.31 11.82 6.93
CA VAL A 29 -11.19 12.77 6.83
C VAL A 29 -9.91 12.17 7.44
N ILE A 30 -10.00 11.52 8.60
CA ILE A 30 -8.85 10.87 9.25
C ILE A 30 -8.30 9.76 8.36
N CYS A 31 -9.17 8.89 7.84
CA CYS A 31 -8.75 7.80 6.96
C CYS A 31 -8.13 8.32 5.66
N PHE A 32 -8.69 9.40 5.09
CA PHE A 32 -8.15 10.06 3.90
C PHE A 32 -6.73 10.56 4.14
N VAL A 33 -6.50 11.29 5.24
CA VAL A 33 -5.15 11.79 5.59
C VAL A 33 -4.17 10.65 5.82
N LEU A 34 -4.58 9.58 6.50
CA LEU A 34 -3.73 8.42 6.75
C LEU A 34 -3.35 7.68 5.47
N LEU A 35 -4.32 7.39 4.61
CA LEU A 35 -4.08 6.69 3.34
C LEU A 35 -3.25 7.53 2.39
N TRP A 36 -3.55 8.82 2.26
CA TRP A 36 -2.80 9.73 1.40
C TRP A 36 -1.38 9.99 1.93
N GLY A 37 -1.22 10.05 3.26
CA GLY A 37 0.10 10.11 3.90
C GLY A 37 0.92 8.86 3.66
N CYS A 38 0.31 7.67 3.72
CA CYS A 38 0.99 6.41 3.40
C CYS A 38 1.41 6.35 1.93
N LEU A 39 0.59 6.86 1.00
CA LEU A 39 0.93 6.97 -0.41
C LEU A 39 2.17 7.85 -0.63
N GLY A 40 2.21 9.03 0.01
CA GLY A 40 3.37 9.91 -0.04
C GLY A 40 4.62 9.28 0.55
N GLY A 41 4.48 8.57 1.67
CA GLY A 41 5.57 7.81 2.28
C GLY A 41 6.11 6.70 1.36
N TRP A 42 5.23 5.99 0.65
CA TRP A 42 5.63 4.95 -0.29
C TRP A 42 6.47 5.50 -1.45
N LEU A 43 6.09 6.63 -2.03
CA LEU A 43 6.86 7.27 -3.12
C LEU A 43 8.28 7.68 -2.69
N ALA A 44 8.48 8.04 -1.42
CA ALA A 44 9.81 8.33 -0.88
C ALA A 44 10.65 7.07 -0.58
N ILE A 45 9.99 5.98 -0.15
CA ILE A 45 10.65 4.72 0.23
C ILE A 45 10.97 3.86 -1.01
N ALA A 46 10.13 3.89 -2.05
CA ALA A 46 10.28 3.05 -3.23
C ALA A 46 11.64 3.19 -3.95
N PRO A 47 12.15 4.40 -4.29
CA PRO A 47 13.44 4.55 -4.97
C PRO A 47 14.63 4.25 -4.05
N THR A 48 14.53 4.59 -2.76
CA THR A 48 15.60 4.34 -1.78
C THR A 48 15.73 2.84 -1.44
N ALA A 49 14.60 2.13 -1.35
CA ALA A 49 14.58 0.68 -1.21
C ALA A 49 15.12 -0.01 -2.48
N THR A 50 14.65 0.39 -3.67
CA THR A 50 15.11 -0.19 -4.95
C THR A 50 16.62 0.00 -5.14
N ALA A 51 17.13 1.20 -4.83
CA ALA A 51 18.57 1.49 -4.85
C ALA A 51 19.37 0.60 -3.89
N SER A 52 18.83 0.35 -2.70
CA SER A 52 19.50 -0.44 -1.66
C SER A 52 19.52 -1.94 -1.95
N TYR A 53 18.53 -2.48 -2.67
CA TYR A 53 18.45 -3.92 -3.01
C TYR A 53 19.12 -4.27 -4.34
N PHE A 54 19.04 -3.40 -5.35
CA PHE A 54 19.52 -3.71 -6.71
C PHE A 54 20.79 -2.94 -7.12
N GLY A 55 21.24 -1.96 -6.32
CA GLY A 55 22.44 -1.16 -6.60
C GLY A 55 22.21 -0.01 -7.59
N MET A 56 23.04 1.02 -7.51
CA MET A 56 22.92 2.30 -8.25
C MET A 56 23.05 2.18 -9.78
N LYS A 57 23.52 1.05 -10.32
CA LYS A 57 23.90 0.91 -11.75
C LYS A 57 22.71 0.74 -12.70
N ASP A 58 21.61 0.13 -12.25
CA ASP A 58 20.37 -0.09 -13.04
C ASP A 58 19.11 0.39 -12.30
N ASN A 59 19.25 1.34 -11.36
CA ASN A 59 18.16 1.78 -10.48
C ASN A 59 16.95 2.33 -11.26
N ALA A 60 17.17 3.02 -12.39
CA ALA A 60 16.08 3.52 -13.23
C ALA A 60 15.25 2.42 -13.90
N LYS A 61 15.87 1.32 -14.35
CA LYS A 61 15.17 0.19 -14.98
C LYS A 61 14.37 -0.62 -13.95
N ASN A 62 14.98 -0.90 -12.80
CA ASN A 62 14.32 -1.65 -11.73
C ASN A 62 13.21 -0.83 -11.07
N TYR A 63 13.42 0.47 -10.85
CA TYR A 63 12.37 1.35 -10.37
C TYR A 63 11.24 1.48 -11.40
N GLY A 64 11.57 1.55 -12.70
CA GLY A 64 10.59 1.51 -13.79
C GLY A 64 9.67 0.29 -13.70
N LEU A 65 10.24 -0.91 -13.48
CA LEU A 65 9.46 -2.14 -13.30
C LEU A 65 8.52 -2.07 -12.07
N VAL A 66 9.01 -1.57 -10.94
CA VAL A 66 8.20 -1.38 -9.72
C VAL A 66 7.07 -0.38 -9.97
N PHE A 67 7.35 0.70 -10.71
CA PHE A 67 6.35 1.70 -11.06
C PHE A 67 5.31 1.17 -12.05
N THR A 68 5.71 0.30 -12.98
CA THR A 68 4.79 -0.42 -13.86
C THR A 68 3.87 -1.34 -13.06
N ALA A 69 4.40 -2.10 -12.10
CA ALA A 69 3.60 -2.92 -11.20
C ALA A 69 2.63 -2.08 -10.35
N TYR A 70 3.07 -0.91 -9.88
CA TYR A 70 2.22 0.06 -9.18
C TYR A 70 1.08 0.57 -10.07
N GLY A 71 1.37 0.94 -11.32
CA GLY A 71 0.37 1.38 -12.30
C GLY A 71 -0.65 0.28 -12.62
N ALA A 72 -0.19 -0.95 -12.85
CA ALA A 72 -1.07 -2.10 -13.06
C ALA A 72 -1.97 -2.36 -11.83
N GLY A 73 -1.41 -2.27 -10.62
CA GLY A 73 -2.16 -2.36 -9.37
C GLY A 73 -3.21 -1.27 -9.22
N ALA A 74 -2.93 -0.03 -9.64
CA ALA A 74 -3.89 1.07 -9.61
C ALA A 74 -5.07 0.85 -10.57
N ILE A 75 -4.81 0.31 -11.77
CA ILE A 75 -5.87 -0.05 -12.73
C ILE A 75 -6.76 -1.15 -12.16
N ILE A 76 -6.17 -2.24 -11.66
CA ILE A 76 -6.90 -3.36 -11.08
C ILE A 76 -7.70 -2.89 -9.85
N GLY A 77 -7.09 -2.12 -8.95
CA GLY A 77 -7.74 -1.56 -7.77
C GLY A 77 -8.93 -0.66 -8.13
N GLY A 78 -8.79 0.16 -9.17
CA GLY A 78 -9.88 0.98 -9.70
C GLY A 78 -11.06 0.14 -10.19
N ILE A 79 -10.79 -0.89 -11.01
CA ILE A 79 -11.82 -1.80 -11.53
C ILE A 79 -12.51 -2.55 -10.39
N VAL A 80 -11.75 -3.07 -9.42
CA VAL A 80 -12.31 -3.77 -8.24
C VAL A 80 -13.17 -2.82 -7.40
N SER A 81 -12.76 -1.55 -7.26
CA SER A 81 -13.56 -0.54 -6.53
C SER A 81 -14.88 -0.19 -7.23
N ALA A 82 -14.86 -0.13 -8.57
CA ALA A 82 -16.05 0.11 -9.37
C ALA A 82 -17.00 -1.09 -9.31
N GLN A 83 -16.49 -2.31 -9.49
CA GLN A 83 -17.30 -3.53 -9.40
C GLN A 83 -17.82 -3.78 -7.98
N ALA A 84 -17.06 -3.43 -6.94
CA ALA A 84 -17.53 -3.53 -5.56
C ALA A 84 -18.76 -2.63 -5.32
N LYS A 85 -18.79 -1.44 -5.93
CA LYS A 85 -19.97 -0.56 -5.88
C LYS A 85 -21.16 -1.16 -6.63
N ASP A 86 -20.92 -1.72 -7.81
CA ASP A 86 -21.98 -2.25 -8.68
C ASP A 86 -22.58 -3.56 -8.14
N LEU A 87 -21.78 -4.44 -7.53
CA LEU A 87 -22.21 -5.75 -7.03
C LEU A 87 -22.86 -5.69 -5.64
N LEU A 88 -22.36 -4.82 -4.75
CA LEU A 88 -22.75 -4.82 -3.33
C LEU A 88 -23.58 -3.59 -2.93
N GLY A 89 -23.80 -2.63 -3.85
CA GLY A 89 -24.61 -1.43 -3.63
C GLY A 89 -24.04 -0.43 -2.61
N ALA A 90 -22.93 -0.76 -1.93
CA ALA A 90 -22.27 0.06 -0.92
C ALA A 90 -20.74 -0.07 -1.03
N TYR A 91 -20.01 0.99 -0.66
CA TYR A 91 -18.54 0.97 -0.61
C TYR A 91 -17.98 0.29 0.64
N GLN A 92 -18.82 -0.04 1.61
CA GLN A 92 -18.43 -0.63 2.89
C GLN A 92 -17.61 -1.93 2.77
N PRO A 93 -18.00 -2.93 1.96
CA PRO A 93 -17.22 -4.17 1.80
C PRO A 93 -15.89 -3.97 1.05
N PHE A 94 -15.72 -2.91 0.26
CA PHE A 94 -14.45 -2.62 -0.41
C PHE A 94 -13.32 -2.38 0.59
N PHE A 95 -13.62 -1.73 1.72
CA PHE A 95 -12.63 -1.52 2.79
C PHE A 95 -12.14 -2.84 3.41
N LEU A 96 -12.97 -3.89 3.47
CA LEU A 96 -12.54 -5.21 3.93
C LEU A 96 -11.63 -5.91 2.92
N ILE A 97 -11.89 -5.76 1.61
CA ILE A 97 -11.01 -6.29 0.56
C ILE A 97 -9.64 -5.63 0.64
N VAL A 98 -9.60 -4.30 0.79
CA VAL A 98 -8.34 -3.55 0.95
C VAL A 98 -7.63 -3.93 2.25
N ALA A 99 -8.35 -4.12 3.35
CA ALA A 99 -7.77 -4.61 4.60
C ALA A 99 -7.16 -6.01 4.45
N ALA A 100 -7.84 -6.93 3.76
CA ALA A 100 -7.31 -8.26 3.48
C ALA A 100 -6.04 -8.21 2.59
N LEU A 101 -6.03 -7.34 1.58
CA LEU A 101 -4.84 -7.08 0.76
C LEU A 101 -3.70 -6.46 1.58
N ALA A 102 -3.99 -5.59 2.55
CA ALA A 102 -2.99 -5.03 3.45
C ALA A 102 -2.38 -6.11 4.37
N VAL A 103 -3.20 -7.05 4.86
CA VAL A 103 -2.72 -8.23 5.62
C VAL A 103 -1.83 -9.11 4.75
N LEU A 104 -2.25 -9.42 3.52
CA LEU A 104 -1.43 -10.15 2.56
C LEU A 104 -0.09 -9.43 2.29
N GLY A 105 -0.13 -8.12 2.09
CA GLY A 105 1.07 -7.29 1.92
C GLY A 105 1.98 -7.32 3.13
N MET A 106 1.42 -7.35 4.35
CA MET A 106 2.18 -7.51 5.59
C MET A 106 2.84 -8.88 5.69
N VAL A 107 2.14 -9.96 5.33
CA VAL A 107 2.69 -11.33 5.29
C VAL A 107 3.83 -11.42 4.26
N VAL A 108 3.61 -10.87 3.07
CA VAL A 108 4.64 -10.80 2.02
C VAL A 108 5.84 -9.98 2.49
N ALA A 109 5.61 -8.82 3.12
CA ALA A 109 6.70 -8.02 3.69
C ALA A 109 7.46 -8.79 4.78
N PHE A 110 6.77 -9.55 5.63
CA PHE A 110 7.41 -10.39 6.64
C PHE A 110 8.24 -11.55 6.04
N MET A 111 7.73 -12.20 4.99
CA MET A 111 8.39 -13.36 4.37
C MET A 111 9.51 -12.99 3.40
N LEU A 112 9.32 -11.93 2.60
CA LEU A 112 10.19 -11.59 1.47
C LEU A 112 11.12 -10.39 1.73
N MET A 113 10.80 -9.47 2.66
CA MET A 113 11.75 -8.41 3.03
C MET A 113 12.81 -8.93 4.01
N LYS A 114 13.64 -9.89 3.58
CA LYS A 114 14.91 -10.14 4.27
C LYS A 114 15.76 -8.86 4.24
N PRO A 115 16.43 -8.48 5.34
CA PRO A 115 17.21 -7.24 5.41
C PRO A 115 18.16 -7.15 4.21
N PRO A 116 18.24 -6.00 3.53
CA PRO A 116 19.19 -5.83 2.45
C PRO A 116 20.57 -6.07 3.03
N VAL A 117 21.31 -7.01 2.44
CA VAL A 117 22.70 -7.26 2.79
C VAL A 117 23.43 -5.96 2.51
N ARG A 118 23.70 -5.19 3.57
CA ARG A 118 24.51 -3.98 3.52
C ARG A 118 25.88 -4.43 3.05
N LYS A 119 26.18 -4.34 1.75
CA LYS A 119 27.58 -4.36 1.33
C LYS A 119 28.19 -3.10 1.90
N ALA A 120 28.86 -3.27 3.03
CA ALA A 120 29.81 -2.31 3.55
C ALA A 120 30.78 -2.00 2.41
N ALA A 121 30.77 -0.74 1.97
CA ALA A 121 31.91 -0.16 1.28
C ALA A 121 32.83 0.41 2.36
#